data_AF-A0A847YE89-F1
#
_entry.id   AF-A0A847YE89-F1
#
_cell.length_a   1.000
_cell.length_b   1.000
_cell.length_c   1.000
_cell.angle_alpha   90.00
_cell.angle_beta   90.00
_cell.angle_gamma   90.00
#
_symmetry.space_group_name_H-M   'P 1'
#
loop_
_entity.id
_entity.type
_entity.pdbx_description
1 polymer ?
#
loop_
_entity_poly.entity_id
_entity_poly.type
_entity_poly.pdbx_seq_one_letter_code
_entity_poly.pdbx_strand_id
1 'polypeptide(L)'
;MRSTLILAAVVLTALWSFPAPAEEDAAIEALARRAAVQYENVPRKVLAFYYPWYGNAGVPGGSGRWSHWQGVDEKERQIASSTHYPELGPYDSHDPKTIEKHAEWSKQAGLDGWIVSWWGSGDFTDRAMGRILDACRNAGLEVTVYYETVRGDKTPENAAREIVDLLTAYAKHPAWLRLDGKPVVFIYGRAVGELGLSGWLSAIDQVNRQYEGGAVLLGDQMSRAAARVFDGIHTYNTVGSLAGRDVHGVKTWCEETFPEWVALAARRRRISTLTLIPGYDDTKIRKPGIAAARFEGESYRAQWEAAIAALPDWVLITSFNEWHEGSEIEPSAEFGHKYLELTAEFAARFKKAPARPPAERPKPKAPLTEKQQAALGKLRGAGVGLLPGADLDLLLWLLEQGVQPRSLSPAGTAGLDEAAARQMPILVYAGDETLEHGTERPGEVLDGLRRYLQGGGLLVCLPTGPMPMYYDRDRNVVDGARRIGLPLAVGGPRGGWERPPQGKTLKIVRAAGYLENLPAEFPFPDQDPRWRPL
;
A
#
# COMPACT_ATOMS: atom_id res chain seq x y z
N MET A 1 8.33 -11.35 -74.51
CA MET A 1 7.66 -10.02 -74.58
C MET A 1 6.32 -10.16 -73.86
N ARG A 2 6.21 -9.60 -72.65
CA ARG A 2 5.34 -8.44 -72.31
C ARG A 2 3.87 -8.62 -72.71
N SER A 3 3.00 -8.76 -71.70
CA SER A 3 1.95 -7.79 -71.29
C SER A 3 0.93 -8.54 -70.38
N THR A 4 0.69 -8.31 -69.08
CA THR A 4 0.50 -7.10 -68.25
C THR A 4 -0.99 -6.69 -68.14
N LEU A 5 -1.53 -6.77 -66.89
CA LEU A 5 -2.51 -5.85 -66.24
C LEU A 5 -4.00 -5.96 -66.71
N ILE A 6 -5.08 -5.96 -65.90
CA ILE A 6 -5.45 -5.29 -64.63
C ILE A 6 -6.58 -6.09 -63.94
N LEU A 7 -6.51 -6.28 -62.62
CA LEU A 7 -7.71 -6.17 -61.79
C LEU A 7 -7.38 -5.29 -60.58
N ALA A 8 -8.23 -4.30 -60.39
CA ALA A 8 -8.01 -3.12 -59.60
C ALA A 8 -7.99 -3.39 -58.09
N ALA A 9 -7.13 -2.60 -57.44
CA ALA A 9 -7.03 -2.39 -56.02
C ALA A 9 -8.38 -2.13 -55.34
N VAL A 10 -8.73 -2.97 -54.37
CA VAL A 10 -9.53 -2.56 -53.22
C VAL A 10 -8.54 -2.28 -52.09
N VAL A 11 -8.11 -1.02 -52.04
CA VAL A 11 -7.56 -0.42 -50.83
C VAL A 11 -8.76 -0.17 -49.92
N LEU A 12 -9.05 -1.14 -49.06
CA LEU A 12 -9.83 -0.94 -47.85
C LEU A 12 -8.93 -1.38 -46.71
N THR A 13 -8.20 -0.39 -46.20
CA THR A 13 -7.79 -0.23 -44.80
C THR A 13 -8.17 -1.41 -43.91
N ALA A 14 -7.32 -2.44 -43.89
CA ALA A 14 -7.14 -3.22 -42.68
C ALA A 14 -6.38 -2.31 -41.71
N LEU A 15 -7.10 -1.35 -41.14
CA LEU A 15 -6.81 -0.85 -39.80
C LEU A 15 -6.78 -2.10 -38.94
N TRP A 16 -5.57 -2.63 -38.71
CA TRP A 16 -5.32 -3.62 -37.67
C TRP A 16 -5.67 -2.92 -36.36
N SER A 17 -6.94 -3.05 -36.01
CA SER A 17 -7.47 -2.68 -34.72
C SER A 17 -6.91 -3.71 -33.76
N PHE A 18 -5.75 -3.40 -33.17
CA PHE A 18 -5.30 -4.08 -31.97
C PHE A 18 -6.44 -3.96 -30.95
N PRO A 19 -7.07 -5.07 -30.51
CA PRO A 19 -8.05 -4.98 -29.44
C PRO A 19 -7.35 -4.47 -28.17
N ALA A 20 -7.78 -3.28 -27.75
CA ALA A 20 -7.56 -2.54 -26.51
C ALA A 20 -6.15 -2.50 -25.87
N PRO A 21 -5.30 -1.53 -26.25
CA PRO A 21 -4.27 -0.94 -25.38
C PRO A 21 -4.84 0.00 -24.28
N ALA A 22 -6.17 0.12 -24.15
CA ALA A 22 -6.83 1.19 -23.41
C ALA A 22 -6.70 1.11 -21.88
N GLU A 23 -6.64 -0.08 -21.28
CA GLU A 23 -6.60 -0.23 -19.81
C GLU A 23 -5.22 0.08 -19.22
N GLU A 24 -4.14 -0.28 -19.91
CA GLU A 24 -2.79 -0.08 -19.39
C GLU A 24 -2.24 1.32 -19.73
N ASP A 25 -2.60 1.93 -20.87
CA ASP A 25 -2.36 3.36 -21.13
C ASP A 25 -3.12 4.22 -20.08
N ALA A 26 -4.31 3.80 -19.66
CA ALA A 26 -5.05 4.45 -18.58
C ALA A 26 -4.32 4.33 -17.22
N ALA A 27 -3.62 3.23 -16.94
CA ALA A 27 -2.82 3.07 -15.73
C ALA A 27 -1.61 4.03 -15.71
N ILE A 28 -0.98 4.24 -16.86
CA ILE A 28 0.13 5.19 -17.03
C ILE A 28 -0.33 6.63 -16.81
N GLU A 29 -1.48 7.01 -17.39
CA GLU A 29 -2.07 8.32 -17.12
C GLU A 29 -2.53 8.48 -15.67
N ALA A 30 -3.12 7.45 -15.07
CA ALA A 30 -3.52 7.45 -13.67
C ALA A 30 -2.31 7.70 -12.79
N LEU A 31 -1.18 7.07 -13.09
CA LEU A 31 0.07 7.26 -12.37
C LEU A 31 0.63 8.67 -12.52
N ALA A 32 0.55 9.24 -13.72
CA ALA A 32 0.92 10.64 -13.96
C ALA A 32 0.03 11.61 -13.16
N ARG A 33 -1.29 11.36 -13.12
CA ARG A 33 -2.25 12.10 -12.26
C ARG A 33 -1.85 11.98 -10.79
N ARG A 34 -1.53 10.77 -10.31
CA ARG A 34 -1.08 10.55 -8.93
C ARG A 34 0.22 11.30 -8.64
N ALA A 35 1.21 11.27 -9.53
CA ALA A 35 2.48 11.98 -9.34
C ALA A 35 2.32 13.50 -9.18
N ALA A 36 1.24 14.08 -9.73
CA ALA A 36 0.92 15.50 -9.59
C ALA A 36 0.25 15.87 -8.25
N VAL A 37 -0.37 14.91 -7.54
CA VAL A 37 -1.03 15.17 -6.25
C VAL A 37 0.02 15.58 -5.22
N GLN A 38 -0.23 16.65 -4.47
CA GLN A 38 0.65 17.16 -3.42
C GLN A 38 -0.20 17.78 -2.31
N TYR A 39 0.19 17.55 -1.06
CA TYR A 39 -0.40 18.16 0.12
C TYR A 39 0.64 19.05 0.81
N GLU A 40 0.33 20.34 0.95
CA GLU A 40 1.27 21.33 1.52
C GLU A 40 0.90 21.74 2.95
N ASN A 41 -0.39 21.80 3.28
CA ASN A 41 -0.90 22.29 4.56
C ASN A 41 -1.81 21.26 5.23
N VAL A 42 -1.28 20.08 5.53
CA VAL A 42 -2.07 19.03 6.21
C VAL A 42 -2.23 19.42 7.68
N PRO A 43 -3.46 19.59 8.19
CA PRO A 43 -3.68 19.88 9.60
C PRO A 43 -3.29 18.67 10.45
N ARG A 44 -2.72 18.93 11.62
CA ARG A 44 -2.43 17.87 12.58
C ARG A 44 -3.69 17.23 13.09
N LYS A 45 -3.71 15.89 13.06
CA LYS A 45 -4.79 15.09 13.61
C LYS A 45 -4.25 13.95 14.44
N VAL A 46 -4.97 13.60 15.49
CA VAL A 46 -4.81 12.37 16.26
C VAL A 46 -6.06 11.53 16.06
N LEU A 47 -5.95 10.41 15.37
CA LEU A 47 -7.06 9.52 15.07
C LEU A 47 -6.85 8.18 15.77
N ALA A 48 -7.92 7.47 16.11
CA ALA A 48 -7.83 6.11 16.67
C ALA A 48 -8.59 5.11 15.83
N PHE A 49 -8.03 3.91 15.65
CA PHE A 49 -8.75 2.78 15.07
C PHE A 49 -9.87 2.34 16.02
N TYR A 50 -11.09 2.24 15.50
CA TYR A 50 -12.31 1.98 16.27
C TYR A 50 -13.06 0.77 15.70
N TYR A 51 -13.50 -0.12 16.57
CA TYR A 51 -14.07 -1.42 16.21
C TYR A 51 -15.53 -1.52 16.67
N PRO A 52 -16.50 -1.38 15.74
CA PRO A 52 -17.92 -1.42 16.07
C PRO A 52 -18.51 -2.84 15.97
N TRP A 53 -17.75 -3.88 16.35
CA TRP A 53 -18.11 -5.28 16.13
C TRP A 53 -18.53 -6.05 17.40
N TYR A 54 -18.50 -5.40 18.56
CA TYR A 54 -18.90 -6.02 19.82
C TYR A 54 -20.41 -6.04 19.95
N GLY A 55 -21.00 -7.16 20.33
CA GLY A 55 -22.44 -7.32 20.51
C GLY A 55 -22.78 -8.01 21.82
N ASN A 56 -23.82 -7.53 22.50
CA ASN A 56 -24.36 -8.14 23.71
C ASN A 56 -25.89 -8.18 23.61
N ALA A 57 -26.45 -9.39 23.64
CA ALA A 57 -27.88 -9.62 23.49
C ALA A 57 -28.74 -9.01 24.61
N GLY A 58 -28.15 -8.74 25.78
CA GLY A 58 -28.82 -8.17 26.93
C GLY A 58 -28.88 -6.64 26.96
N VAL A 59 -28.16 -5.95 26.07
CA VAL A 59 -28.08 -4.48 26.06
C VAL A 59 -29.29 -3.88 25.32
N PRO A 60 -30.18 -3.13 26.02
CA PRO A 60 -31.32 -2.49 25.36
C PRO A 60 -30.86 -1.41 24.38
N GLY A 61 -31.35 -1.46 23.14
CA GLY A 61 -30.93 -0.54 22.07
C GLY A 61 -29.66 -0.97 21.32
N GLY A 62 -29.01 -2.05 21.77
CA GLY A 62 -27.93 -2.71 21.04
C GLY A 62 -28.42 -3.58 19.88
N SER A 63 -27.54 -4.42 19.37
CA SER A 63 -27.78 -5.28 18.22
C SER A 63 -28.68 -6.49 18.50
N GLY A 64 -28.97 -6.77 19.77
CA GLY A 64 -29.80 -7.90 20.21
C GLY A 64 -29.15 -9.27 20.04
N ARG A 65 -27.83 -9.33 19.81
CA ARG A 65 -27.09 -10.59 19.67
C ARG A 65 -25.69 -10.48 20.25
N TRP A 66 -25.13 -11.63 20.66
CA TRP A 66 -23.72 -11.73 20.99
C TRP A 66 -22.86 -11.64 19.72
N SER A 67 -21.78 -10.88 19.79
CA SER A 67 -20.76 -10.80 18.74
C SER A 67 -19.42 -10.44 19.36
N HIS A 68 -18.35 -11.10 18.92
CA HIS A 68 -16.95 -10.94 19.37
C HIS A 68 -16.64 -11.27 20.84
N TRP A 69 -17.52 -10.96 21.78
CA TRP A 69 -17.41 -11.42 23.17
C TRP A 69 -17.61 -12.93 23.28
N GLN A 70 -16.62 -13.62 23.85
CA GLN A 70 -16.67 -15.06 24.09
C GLN A 70 -16.28 -15.35 25.55
N GLY A 71 -17.00 -16.28 26.18
CA GLY A 71 -16.71 -16.73 27.55
C GLY A 71 -16.71 -15.57 28.56
N VAL A 72 -17.75 -14.75 28.54
CA VAL A 72 -17.93 -13.63 29.47
C VAL A 72 -18.28 -14.14 30.86
N ASP A 73 -17.49 -13.75 31.85
CA ASP A 73 -17.77 -13.87 33.29
C ASP A 73 -17.75 -12.47 33.90
N GLU A 74 -18.93 -11.86 34.04
CA GLU A 74 -19.04 -10.49 34.58
C GLU A 74 -18.70 -10.41 36.07
N LYS A 75 -18.83 -11.52 36.82
CA LYS A 75 -18.55 -11.56 38.26
C LYS A 75 -17.06 -11.48 38.51
N GLU A 76 -16.28 -12.29 37.79
CA GLU A 76 -14.82 -12.31 37.89
C GLU A 76 -14.16 -11.29 36.95
N ARG A 77 -14.97 -10.54 36.18
CA ARG A 77 -14.53 -9.56 35.16
C ARG A 77 -13.53 -10.19 34.18
N GLN A 78 -13.91 -11.33 33.60
CA GLN A 78 -13.11 -12.05 32.62
C GLN A 78 -13.87 -12.23 31.31
N ILE A 79 -13.13 -12.15 30.21
CA ILE A 79 -13.62 -12.46 28.87
C ILE A 79 -12.59 -13.40 28.23
N ALA A 80 -13.03 -14.54 27.69
CA ALA A 80 -12.12 -15.52 27.10
C ALA A 80 -11.45 -15.01 25.82
N SER A 81 -12.13 -14.14 25.07
CA SER A 81 -11.61 -13.53 23.83
C SER A 81 -10.89 -12.18 24.03
N SER A 82 -10.66 -11.70 25.26
CA SER A 82 -9.92 -10.45 25.50
C SER A 82 -9.02 -10.53 26.72
N THR A 83 -7.82 -9.98 26.64
CA THR A 83 -6.83 -9.96 27.73
C THR A 83 -7.22 -9.02 28.86
N HIS A 84 -8.05 -8.02 28.58
CA HIS A 84 -8.49 -7.01 29.53
C HIS A 84 -10.03 -6.96 29.59
N TYR A 85 -10.58 -6.31 30.62
CA TYR A 85 -12.03 -6.18 30.80
C TYR A 85 -12.48 -4.72 30.63
N PRO A 86 -13.40 -4.41 29.70
CA PRO A 86 -13.88 -3.04 29.50
C PRO A 86 -14.52 -2.45 30.74
N GLU A 87 -14.27 -1.17 31.03
CA GLU A 87 -14.91 -0.46 32.16
C GLU A 87 -16.44 -0.43 32.00
N LEU A 88 -16.94 -0.35 30.76
CA LEU A 88 -18.37 -0.45 30.44
C LEU A 88 -18.94 -1.87 30.48
N GLY A 89 -18.11 -2.88 30.79
CA GLY A 89 -18.45 -4.29 30.64
C GLY A 89 -18.55 -4.73 29.18
N PRO A 90 -19.05 -5.96 28.91
CA PRO A 90 -19.21 -6.50 27.57
C PRO A 90 -20.34 -5.75 26.83
N TYR A 91 -20.05 -4.56 26.31
CA TYR A 91 -21.04 -3.68 25.70
C TYR A 91 -21.50 -4.15 24.31
N ASP A 92 -22.48 -3.44 23.75
CA ASP A 92 -22.91 -3.60 22.37
C ASP A 92 -22.59 -2.35 21.55
N SER A 93 -21.90 -2.51 20.42
CA SER A 93 -21.44 -1.42 19.55
C SER A 93 -22.57 -0.72 18.80
N HIS A 94 -23.80 -1.22 18.91
CA HIS A 94 -25.00 -0.60 18.35
C HIS A 94 -25.75 0.23 19.39
N ASP A 95 -25.40 0.13 20.68
CA ASP A 95 -25.99 0.93 21.76
C ASP A 95 -25.55 2.40 21.64
N PRO A 96 -26.48 3.36 21.41
CA PRO A 96 -26.16 4.77 21.35
C PRO A 96 -25.43 5.28 22.60
N LYS A 97 -25.73 4.76 23.80
CA LYS A 97 -25.10 5.22 25.04
C LYS A 97 -23.62 4.84 25.10
N THR A 98 -23.28 3.63 24.66
CA THR A 98 -21.89 3.18 24.53
C THR A 98 -21.14 4.06 23.52
N ILE A 99 -21.72 4.30 22.34
CA ILE A 99 -21.07 5.11 21.30
C ILE A 99 -20.87 6.55 21.78
N GLU A 100 -21.88 7.16 22.40
CA GLU A 100 -21.78 8.51 22.98
C GLU A 100 -20.70 8.59 24.06
N LYS A 101 -20.60 7.57 24.93
CA LYS A 101 -19.57 7.54 25.96
C LYS A 101 -18.17 7.39 25.37
N HIS A 102 -18.01 6.55 24.35
CA HIS A 102 -16.75 6.43 23.62
C HIS A 102 -16.34 7.76 22.96
N ALA A 103 -17.30 8.47 22.35
CA ALA A 103 -17.05 9.77 21.73
C ALA A 103 -16.66 10.84 22.78
N GLU A 104 -17.31 10.83 23.94
CA GLU A 104 -16.96 11.68 25.09
C GLU A 104 -15.51 11.44 25.54
N TRP A 105 -15.15 10.17 25.78
CA TRP A 105 -13.79 9.77 26.16
C TRP A 105 -12.75 10.10 25.11
N SER A 106 -13.07 9.89 23.84
CA SER A 106 -12.20 10.24 22.72
C SER A 106 -11.94 11.75 22.66
N LYS A 107 -12.97 12.56 22.91
CA LYS A 107 -12.81 14.02 22.97
C LYS A 107 -11.94 14.45 24.16
N GLN A 108 -12.12 13.84 25.33
CA GLN A 108 -11.30 14.09 26.52
C GLN A 108 -9.83 13.70 26.30
N ALA A 109 -9.58 12.59 25.62
CA ALA A 109 -8.26 12.12 25.21
C ALA A 109 -7.60 12.99 24.12
N GLY A 110 -8.28 14.03 23.63
CA GLY A 110 -7.75 14.91 22.60
C GLY A 110 -7.70 14.28 21.20
N LEU A 111 -8.43 13.18 20.96
CA LEU A 111 -8.61 12.63 19.62
C LEU A 111 -9.42 13.61 18.76
N ASP A 112 -9.12 13.62 17.46
CA ASP A 112 -9.88 14.36 16.45
C ASP A 112 -10.96 13.49 15.81
N GLY A 113 -10.84 12.17 15.85
CA GLY A 113 -11.81 11.28 15.23
C GLY A 113 -11.44 9.81 15.24
N TRP A 114 -12.29 9.00 14.60
CA TRP A 114 -12.15 7.55 14.49
C TRP A 114 -11.93 7.08 13.07
N ILE A 115 -11.10 6.03 12.96
CA ILE A 115 -10.94 5.21 11.76
C ILE A 115 -11.70 3.91 12.02
N VAL A 116 -12.95 3.86 11.57
CA VAL A 116 -13.90 2.80 11.93
C VAL A 116 -13.68 1.57 11.05
N SER A 117 -13.37 0.41 11.64
CA SER A 117 -13.29 -0.86 10.91
C SER A 117 -14.60 -1.12 10.14
N TRP A 118 -14.48 -1.32 8.83
CA TRP A 118 -15.63 -1.46 7.93
C TRP A 118 -15.44 -2.65 7.00
N TRP A 119 -16.39 -3.59 7.11
CA TRP A 119 -16.38 -4.87 6.40
C TRP A 119 -17.39 -4.94 5.25
N GLY A 120 -17.88 -3.79 4.77
CA GLY A 120 -18.78 -3.70 3.62
C GLY A 120 -20.22 -3.33 3.96
N SER A 121 -20.93 -2.81 2.96
CA SER A 121 -22.34 -2.41 3.10
C SER A 121 -23.23 -3.52 3.65
N GLY A 122 -24.07 -3.17 4.62
CA GLY A 122 -24.99 -4.06 5.32
C GLY A 122 -24.34 -4.97 6.37
N ASP A 123 -23.01 -4.96 6.52
CA ASP A 123 -22.32 -5.70 7.59
C ASP A 123 -22.73 -5.19 8.99
N PHE A 124 -22.46 -5.98 10.03
CA PHE A 124 -22.65 -5.56 11.42
C PHE A 124 -21.96 -4.23 11.74
N THR A 125 -20.75 -4.03 11.23
CA THR A 125 -19.97 -2.80 11.40
C THR A 125 -20.58 -1.61 10.65
N ASP A 126 -21.01 -1.81 9.40
CA ASP A 126 -21.67 -0.79 8.58
C ASP A 126 -23.00 -0.34 9.19
N ARG A 127 -23.80 -1.26 9.75
CA ARG A 127 -25.08 -0.94 10.39
C ARG A 127 -24.96 -0.03 11.62
N ALA A 128 -23.77 0.06 12.23
CA ALA A 128 -23.50 1.00 13.33
C ALA A 128 -23.09 2.40 12.84
N MET A 129 -22.68 2.55 11.56
CA MET A 129 -22.02 3.75 11.03
C MET A 129 -22.83 5.03 11.23
N GLY A 130 -24.14 4.99 10.95
CA GLY A 130 -25.01 6.16 11.12
C GLY A 130 -25.01 6.71 12.56
N ARG A 131 -25.11 5.81 13.55
CA ARG A 131 -25.10 6.17 14.98
C ARG A 131 -23.73 6.70 15.43
N ILE A 132 -22.65 6.10 14.90
CA ILE A 132 -21.28 6.55 15.14
C ILE A 132 -21.09 7.98 14.60
N LEU A 133 -21.52 8.24 13.38
CA LEU A 133 -21.46 9.56 12.75
C LEU A 133 -22.21 10.61 13.57
N ASP A 134 -23.43 10.30 14.03
CA ASP A 134 -24.24 11.20 14.87
C ASP A 134 -23.56 11.52 16.20
N ALA A 135 -23.06 10.50 16.91
CA ALA A 135 -22.37 10.66 18.19
C ALA A 135 -21.07 11.48 18.03
N CYS A 136 -20.26 11.17 17.02
CA CYS A 136 -19.03 11.91 16.74
C CYS A 136 -19.32 13.37 16.37
N ARG A 137 -20.35 13.65 15.56
CA ARG A 137 -20.77 15.03 15.27
C ARG A 137 -21.07 15.79 16.56
N ASN A 138 -21.85 15.19 17.46
CA ASN A 138 -22.25 15.83 18.71
C ASN A 138 -21.06 16.09 19.64
N ALA A 139 -20.05 15.21 19.63
CA ALA A 139 -18.80 15.38 20.39
C ALA A 139 -17.76 16.30 19.70
N GLY A 140 -18.02 16.75 18.48
CA GLY A 140 -17.05 17.49 17.67
C GLY A 140 -15.82 16.65 17.30
N LEU A 141 -16.08 15.40 16.91
CA LEU A 141 -15.14 14.42 16.36
C LEU A 141 -15.48 14.14 14.89
N GLU A 142 -14.47 13.71 14.15
CA GLU A 142 -14.58 13.26 12.77
C GLU A 142 -14.61 11.72 12.67
N VAL A 143 -15.07 11.20 11.54
CA VAL A 143 -15.17 9.78 11.24
C VAL A 143 -14.69 9.51 9.83
N THR A 144 -13.86 8.49 9.67
CA THR A 144 -13.56 7.82 8.41
C THR A 144 -13.66 6.31 8.63
N VAL A 145 -13.47 5.53 7.58
CA VAL A 145 -13.44 4.07 7.68
C VAL A 145 -12.05 3.50 7.48
N TYR A 146 -11.85 2.32 8.05
CA TYR A 146 -10.84 1.38 7.63
C TYR A 146 -11.47 0.31 6.73
N TYR A 147 -11.18 0.37 5.44
CA TYR A 147 -11.65 -0.57 4.44
C TYR A 147 -10.87 -1.89 4.58
N GLU A 148 -11.51 -2.90 5.16
CA GLU A 148 -10.87 -4.14 5.64
C GLU A 148 -10.53 -5.15 4.53
N THR A 149 -11.37 -5.23 3.50
CA THR A 149 -11.25 -6.22 2.42
C THR A 149 -12.10 -5.82 1.22
N VAL A 150 -11.65 -6.23 0.03
CA VAL A 150 -12.44 -6.17 -1.20
C VAL A 150 -13.44 -7.33 -1.21
N ARG A 151 -14.74 -7.09 -1.14
CA ARG A 151 -15.72 -8.20 -1.03
C ARG A 151 -15.95 -8.88 -2.38
N GLY A 152 -16.14 -10.20 -2.35
CA GLY A 152 -16.35 -10.96 -3.59
C GLY A 152 -15.08 -10.97 -4.44
N ASP A 153 -15.21 -10.60 -5.72
CA ASP A 153 -14.10 -10.60 -6.68
C ASP A 153 -13.07 -9.52 -6.31
N LYS A 154 -11.80 -9.94 -6.20
CA LYS A 154 -10.67 -9.07 -5.81
C LYS A 154 -10.20 -8.25 -7.02
N THR A 155 -11.02 -7.32 -7.46
CA THR A 155 -10.73 -6.45 -8.61
C THR A 155 -10.74 -4.96 -8.24
N PRO A 156 -9.99 -4.12 -8.97
CA PRO A 156 -10.02 -2.67 -8.81
C PRO A 156 -11.42 -2.06 -8.97
N GLU A 157 -12.22 -2.58 -9.91
CA GLU A 157 -13.57 -2.10 -10.21
C GLU A 157 -14.51 -2.35 -9.04
N ASN A 158 -14.40 -3.52 -8.42
CA ASN A 158 -15.21 -3.85 -7.26
C ASN A 158 -14.82 -2.96 -6.06
N ALA A 159 -13.52 -2.83 -5.78
CA ALA A 159 -13.05 -1.97 -4.70
C ALA A 159 -13.47 -0.50 -4.90
N ALA A 160 -13.35 0.01 -6.13
CA ALA A 160 -13.78 1.36 -6.46
C ALA A 160 -15.29 1.55 -6.25
N ARG A 161 -16.10 0.59 -6.72
CA ARG A 161 -17.56 0.61 -6.51
C ARG A 161 -17.92 0.63 -5.03
N GLU A 162 -17.35 -0.26 -4.22
CA GLU A 162 -17.65 -0.34 -2.80
C GLU A 162 -17.29 0.97 -2.07
N ILE A 163 -16.15 1.58 -2.41
CA ILE A 163 -15.73 2.87 -1.85
C ILE A 163 -16.66 3.99 -2.32
N VAL A 164 -17.06 4.04 -3.59
CA VAL A 164 -17.99 5.04 -4.11
C VAL A 164 -19.36 4.92 -3.44
N ASP A 165 -19.85 3.70 -3.24
CA ASP A 165 -21.12 3.43 -2.55
C ASP A 165 -21.08 3.88 -1.09
N LEU A 166 -20.00 3.53 -0.38
CA LEU A 166 -19.73 3.99 0.99
C LEU A 166 -19.72 5.53 1.07
N LEU A 167 -18.95 6.20 0.21
CA LEU A 167 -18.84 7.65 0.20
C LEU A 167 -20.18 8.31 -0.13
N THR A 168 -20.92 7.75 -1.08
CA THR A 168 -22.26 8.23 -1.44
C THR A 168 -23.23 8.13 -0.26
N ALA A 169 -23.16 7.05 0.51
CA ALA A 169 -24.01 6.82 1.66
C ALA A 169 -23.68 7.74 2.84
N TYR A 170 -22.39 7.93 3.15
CA TYR A 170 -21.99 8.52 4.44
C TYR A 170 -21.15 9.79 4.33
N ALA A 171 -20.41 10.01 3.25
CA ALA A 171 -19.43 11.08 3.18
C ALA A 171 -20.04 12.48 2.97
N LYS A 172 -21.37 12.61 2.91
CA LYS A 172 -22.08 13.90 3.03
C LYS A 172 -22.33 14.30 4.49
N HIS A 173 -22.20 13.37 5.43
CA HIS A 173 -22.37 13.66 6.85
C HIS A 173 -21.33 14.70 7.32
N PRO A 174 -21.71 15.69 8.17
CA PRO A 174 -20.78 16.73 8.60
C PRO A 174 -19.59 16.20 9.41
N ALA A 175 -19.76 15.08 10.14
CA ALA A 175 -18.66 14.45 10.85
C ALA A 175 -17.71 13.63 9.95
N TRP A 176 -17.97 13.47 8.65
CA TRP A 176 -17.03 12.72 7.82
C TRP A 176 -15.69 13.47 7.70
N LEU A 177 -14.58 12.78 7.94
CA LEU A 177 -13.23 13.33 7.86
C LEU A 177 -12.93 13.78 6.43
N ARG A 178 -12.50 15.03 6.27
CA ARG A 178 -12.14 15.61 4.97
C ARG A 178 -10.78 16.29 5.02
N LEU A 179 -10.10 16.25 3.88
CA LEU A 179 -8.89 17.02 3.62
C LEU A 179 -9.04 17.71 2.27
N ASP A 180 -8.81 19.03 2.25
CA ASP A 180 -9.02 19.88 1.06
C ASP A 180 -10.40 19.68 0.39
N GLY A 181 -11.43 19.52 1.23
CA GLY A 181 -12.81 19.28 0.80
C GLY A 181 -13.14 17.86 0.36
N LYS A 182 -12.15 16.98 0.24
CA LYS A 182 -12.34 15.59 -0.20
C LYS A 182 -12.50 14.62 0.97
N PRO A 183 -13.39 13.63 0.88
CA PRO A 183 -13.53 12.61 1.93
C PRO A 183 -12.28 11.74 2.04
N VAL A 184 -11.92 11.39 3.27
CA VAL A 184 -10.79 10.50 3.56
C VAL A 184 -11.28 9.07 3.77
N VAL A 185 -10.50 8.09 3.31
CA VAL A 185 -10.69 6.64 3.53
C VAL A 185 -9.33 5.99 3.81
N PHE A 186 -9.25 5.11 4.81
CA PHE A 186 -8.07 4.29 5.06
C PHE A 186 -8.25 2.89 4.50
N ILE A 187 -7.21 2.31 3.92
CA ILE A 187 -7.20 0.99 3.28
C ILE A 187 -6.32 0.05 4.09
N TYR A 188 -6.90 -1.03 4.63
CA TYR A 188 -6.17 -2.00 5.45
C TYR A 188 -5.17 -2.80 4.63
N GLY A 189 -4.07 -3.23 5.26
CA GLY A 189 -2.97 -3.95 4.61
C GLY A 189 -3.43 -5.22 3.90
N ARG A 190 -4.48 -5.89 4.41
CA ARG A 190 -5.12 -6.99 3.70
C ARG A 190 -5.68 -6.54 2.35
N ALA A 191 -6.51 -5.50 2.33
CA ALA A 191 -7.09 -4.96 1.10
C ALA A 191 -5.99 -4.42 0.16
N VAL A 192 -4.94 -3.79 0.69
CA VAL A 192 -3.73 -3.43 -0.08
C VAL A 192 -3.13 -4.67 -0.76
N GLY A 193 -2.91 -5.75 -0.02
CA GLY A 193 -2.35 -7.00 -0.54
C GLY A 193 -3.25 -7.74 -1.54
N GLU A 194 -4.58 -7.67 -1.38
CA GLU A 194 -5.55 -8.32 -2.27
C GLU A 194 -5.49 -7.81 -3.72
N LEU A 195 -5.17 -6.54 -3.93
CA LEU A 195 -5.09 -5.94 -5.27
C LEU A 195 -3.65 -5.60 -5.69
N GLY A 196 -2.72 -5.50 -4.74
CA GLY A 196 -1.40 -4.92 -4.97
C GLY A 196 -1.47 -3.43 -5.35
N LEU A 197 -0.29 -2.81 -5.50
CA LEU A 197 -0.20 -1.37 -5.75
C LEU A 197 -0.72 -0.94 -7.13
N SER A 198 -0.60 -1.78 -8.16
CA SER A 198 -1.16 -1.52 -9.49
C SER A 198 -2.68 -1.59 -9.48
N GLY A 199 -3.26 -2.59 -8.79
CA GLY A 199 -4.70 -2.68 -8.62
C GLY A 199 -5.27 -1.48 -7.85
N TRP A 200 -4.59 -1.04 -6.79
CA TRP A 200 -4.99 0.17 -6.06
C TRP A 200 -4.81 1.46 -6.85
N LEU A 201 -3.82 1.55 -7.74
CA LEU A 201 -3.71 2.67 -8.67
C LEU A 201 -4.95 2.76 -9.57
N SER A 202 -5.39 1.63 -10.14
CA SER A 202 -6.63 1.57 -10.93
C SER A 202 -7.86 1.90 -10.09
N ALA A 203 -7.99 1.33 -8.89
CA ALA A 203 -9.12 1.57 -8.01
C ALA A 203 -9.24 3.05 -7.61
N ILE A 204 -8.12 3.70 -7.24
CA ILE A 204 -8.08 5.13 -6.91
C ILE A 204 -8.48 5.99 -8.11
N ASP A 205 -8.02 5.65 -9.32
CA ASP A 205 -8.40 6.39 -10.53
C ASP A 205 -9.89 6.28 -10.80
N GLN A 206 -10.46 5.09 -10.66
CA GLN A 206 -11.89 4.85 -10.80
C GLN A 206 -12.71 5.59 -9.74
N VAL A 207 -12.32 5.55 -8.46
CA VAL A 207 -12.96 6.34 -7.39
C VAL A 207 -12.95 7.83 -7.73
N ASN A 208 -11.82 8.37 -8.18
CA ASN A 208 -11.71 9.80 -8.52
C ASN A 208 -12.50 10.21 -9.76
N ARG A 209 -12.80 9.27 -10.67
CA ARG A 209 -13.66 9.51 -11.84
C ARG A 209 -15.15 9.36 -11.50
N GLN A 210 -15.49 8.44 -10.60
CA GLN A 210 -16.87 8.07 -10.29
C GLN A 210 -17.47 8.88 -9.14
N TYR A 211 -16.64 9.34 -8.18
CA TYR A 211 -17.07 10.20 -7.08
C TYR A 211 -16.70 11.65 -7.37
N GLU A 212 -17.69 12.54 -7.41
CA GLU A 212 -17.48 13.96 -7.70
C GLU A 212 -16.50 14.59 -6.69
N GLY A 213 -15.44 15.24 -7.20
CA GLY A 213 -14.36 15.81 -6.39
C GLY A 213 -13.29 14.81 -5.94
N GLY A 214 -13.52 13.50 -6.13
CA GLY A 214 -12.61 12.43 -5.75
C GLY A 214 -12.48 12.22 -4.25
N ALA A 215 -11.51 11.41 -3.84
CA ALA A 215 -11.29 11.03 -2.44
C ALA A 215 -9.79 10.98 -2.10
N VAL A 216 -9.49 11.03 -0.79
CA VAL A 216 -8.15 10.91 -0.22
C VAL A 216 -8.01 9.52 0.38
N LEU A 217 -7.16 8.67 -0.21
CA LEU A 217 -6.98 7.29 0.22
C LEU A 217 -5.61 7.09 0.88
N LEU A 218 -5.60 6.57 2.11
CA LEU A 218 -4.38 6.21 2.84
C LEU A 218 -4.19 4.70 2.86
N GLY A 219 -3.04 4.23 2.38
CA GLY A 219 -2.72 2.80 2.30
C GLY A 219 -1.83 2.31 3.43
N ASP A 220 -2.20 1.17 4.04
CA ASP A 220 -1.42 0.46 5.07
C ASP A 220 -0.22 -0.26 4.45
N GLN A 221 0.78 0.50 4.03
CA GLN A 221 2.05 -0.02 3.52
C GLN A 221 3.15 1.05 3.58
N MET A 222 4.11 0.88 4.48
CA MET A 222 5.28 1.76 4.60
C MET A 222 6.32 1.49 3.50
N SER A 223 6.01 1.87 2.26
CA SER A 223 6.94 1.78 1.12
C SER A 223 6.97 3.02 0.22
N ARG A 224 8.07 3.19 -0.53
CA ARG A 224 8.20 4.29 -1.51
C ARG A 224 7.16 4.17 -2.63
N ALA A 225 6.89 2.95 -3.08
CA ALA A 225 5.91 2.68 -4.12
C ALA A 225 4.49 3.00 -3.64
N ALA A 226 4.13 2.60 -2.41
CA ALA A 226 2.83 2.91 -1.82
C ALA A 226 2.62 4.44 -1.70
N ALA A 227 3.64 5.18 -1.26
CA ALA A 227 3.58 6.65 -1.20
C ALA A 227 3.41 7.32 -2.59
N ARG A 228 3.65 6.62 -3.70
CA ARG A 228 3.37 7.16 -5.03
C ARG A 228 1.93 6.92 -5.45
N VAL A 229 1.36 5.78 -5.05
CA VAL A 229 -0.02 5.39 -5.35
C VAL A 229 -1.02 6.12 -4.46
N PHE A 230 -0.89 6.01 -3.14
CA PHE A 230 -1.84 6.58 -2.17
C PHE A 230 -1.61 8.07 -1.91
N ASP A 231 -2.60 8.73 -1.29
CA ASP A 231 -2.53 10.14 -0.85
C ASP A 231 -1.72 10.30 0.45
N GLY A 232 -1.74 9.25 1.25
CA GLY A 232 -0.90 9.05 2.43
C GLY A 232 -0.61 7.58 2.62
N ILE A 233 0.32 7.28 3.51
CA ILE A 233 0.61 5.91 3.91
C ILE A 233 0.63 5.81 5.42
N HIS A 234 0.26 4.65 5.93
CA HIS A 234 0.29 4.33 7.34
C HIS A 234 0.74 2.88 7.57
N THR A 235 0.79 2.51 8.84
CA THR A 235 0.87 1.11 9.27
C THR A 235 -0.24 0.85 10.28
N TYR A 236 -0.88 -0.32 10.26
CA TYR A 236 -1.90 -0.65 11.28
C TYR A 236 -1.30 -0.82 12.68
N ASN A 237 -0.30 -1.68 12.88
CA ASN A 237 0.29 -1.90 14.19
C ASN A 237 1.80 -2.17 14.09
N THR A 238 2.52 -1.86 15.16
CA THR A 238 3.98 -1.96 15.24
C THR A 238 4.44 -3.07 16.17
N VAL A 239 3.53 -3.96 16.59
CA VAL A 239 3.81 -4.95 17.64
C VAL A 239 4.99 -5.86 17.30
N GLY A 240 5.14 -6.27 16.04
CA GLY A 240 6.27 -7.11 15.62
C GLY A 240 7.63 -6.45 15.83
N SER A 241 7.68 -5.11 15.89
CA SER A 241 8.89 -4.36 16.23
C SER A 241 9.06 -4.12 17.72
N LEU A 242 7.98 -4.11 18.51
CA LEU A 242 8.02 -3.86 19.95
C LEU A 242 8.15 -5.13 20.80
N ALA A 243 7.64 -6.25 20.32
CA ALA A 243 7.64 -7.52 21.04
C ALA A 243 9.07 -7.95 21.42
N GLY A 244 9.26 -8.34 22.68
CA GLY A 244 10.56 -8.75 23.22
C GLY A 244 11.54 -7.61 23.52
N ARG A 245 11.18 -6.34 23.28
CA ARG A 245 12.00 -5.18 23.67
C ARG A 245 11.65 -4.70 25.08
N ASP A 246 12.64 -4.14 25.77
CA ASP A 246 12.42 -3.31 26.95
C ASP A 246 12.10 -1.85 26.54
N VAL A 247 11.81 -0.99 27.52
CA VAL A 247 11.47 0.43 27.28
C VAL A 247 12.58 1.16 26.51
N HIS A 248 13.85 0.87 26.81
CA HIS A 248 14.97 1.48 26.10
C HIS A 248 15.01 1.04 24.63
N GLY A 249 14.84 -0.24 24.37
CA GLY A 249 14.78 -0.80 23.02
C GLY A 249 13.59 -0.27 22.21
N VAL A 250 12.44 -0.03 22.84
CA VAL A 250 11.28 0.64 22.21
C VAL A 250 11.65 2.07 21.82
N LYS A 251 12.22 2.84 22.77
CA LYS A 251 12.63 4.23 22.52
C LYS A 251 13.60 4.33 21.35
N THR A 252 14.69 3.56 21.38
CA THR A 252 15.71 3.56 20.32
C THR A 252 15.09 3.21 18.96
N TRP A 253 14.24 2.18 18.91
CA TRP A 253 13.58 1.80 17.66
C TRP A 253 12.70 2.92 17.09
N CYS A 254 11.94 3.62 17.94
CA CYS A 254 11.10 4.74 17.50
C CYS A 254 11.93 5.92 17.00
N GLU A 255 12.99 6.30 17.71
CA GLU A 255 13.89 7.39 17.35
C GLU A 255 14.61 7.15 16.01
N GLU A 256 14.92 5.89 15.69
CA GLU A 256 15.50 5.50 14.40
C GLU A 256 14.46 5.42 13.28
N THR A 257 13.29 4.81 13.55
CA THR A 257 12.33 4.44 12.50
C THR A 257 11.39 5.58 12.10
N PHE A 258 10.89 6.36 13.08
CA PHE A 258 9.85 7.35 12.82
C PHE A 258 10.28 8.47 11.87
N PRO A 259 11.50 9.04 11.97
CA PRO A 259 11.97 10.03 11.00
C PRO A 259 12.00 9.49 9.56
N GLU A 260 12.39 8.22 9.38
CA GLU A 260 12.43 7.59 8.06
C GLU A 260 11.04 7.38 7.46
N TRP A 261 10.09 6.91 8.27
CA TRP A 261 8.70 6.73 7.85
C TRP A 261 8.03 8.05 7.51
N VAL A 262 8.24 9.10 8.31
CA VAL A 262 7.75 10.44 7.98
C VAL A 262 8.37 10.92 6.67
N ALA A 263 9.69 10.76 6.49
CA ALA A 263 10.37 11.18 5.27
C ALA A 263 9.90 10.44 4.01
N LEU A 264 9.45 9.19 4.15
CA LEU A 264 8.95 8.35 3.04
C LEU A 264 7.79 9.01 2.29
N ALA A 265 6.82 9.53 3.05
CA ALA A 265 5.67 10.28 2.55
C ALA A 265 6.00 11.76 2.30
N ALA A 266 6.66 12.41 3.25
CA ALA A 266 6.90 13.86 3.21
C ALA A 266 7.75 14.30 2.00
N ARG A 267 8.76 13.52 1.60
CA ARG A 267 9.58 13.82 0.41
C ARG A 267 8.78 13.88 -0.89
N ARG A 268 7.57 13.32 -0.91
CA ARG A 268 6.63 13.33 -2.04
C ARG A 268 5.44 14.25 -1.81
N ARG A 269 5.43 15.02 -0.72
CA ARG A 269 4.28 15.85 -0.31
C ARG A 269 3.01 14.99 -0.17
N ARG A 270 3.16 13.81 0.42
CA ARG A 270 2.06 12.93 0.84
C ARG A 270 1.78 13.10 2.31
N ILE A 271 0.60 12.69 2.74
CA ILE A 271 0.22 12.66 4.14
C ILE A 271 1.10 11.61 4.83
N SER A 272 1.94 12.09 5.76
CA SER A 272 2.77 11.25 6.61
C SER A 272 2.03 10.92 7.90
N THR A 273 2.09 9.66 8.30
CA THR A 273 1.44 9.20 9.52
C THR A 273 2.42 8.37 10.36
N LEU A 274 2.18 8.33 11.66
CA LEU A 274 2.83 7.41 12.58
C LEU A 274 1.78 6.77 13.48
N THR A 275 1.86 5.44 13.62
CA THR A 275 0.94 4.68 14.46
C THR A 275 1.60 4.29 15.78
N LEU A 276 0.91 4.58 16.89
CA LEU A 276 1.38 4.31 18.24
C LEU A 276 0.46 3.29 18.89
N ILE A 277 1.04 2.35 19.65
CA ILE A 277 0.28 1.33 20.39
C ILE A 277 0.65 1.36 21.87
N PRO A 278 -0.30 1.35 22.82
CA PRO A 278 0.02 1.40 24.24
C PRO A 278 0.68 0.10 24.74
N GLY A 279 0.34 -1.01 24.09
CA GLY A 279 0.86 -2.36 24.23
C GLY A 279 0.05 -3.27 23.32
N TYR A 280 0.25 -4.58 23.44
CA TYR A 280 -0.45 -5.58 22.64
C TYR A 280 -0.37 -6.94 23.33
N ASP A 281 -1.45 -7.71 23.31
CA ASP A 281 -1.48 -9.12 23.71
C ASP A 281 -2.68 -9.84 23.07
N ASP A 282 -2.40 -10.69 22.08
CA ASP A 282 -3.40 -11.55 21.41
C ASP A 282 -3.31 -13.03 21.83
N THR A 283 -2.57 -13.34 22.91
CA THR A 283 -2.27 -14.72 23.32
C THR A 283 -3.50 -15.52 23.74
N LYS A 284 -4.61 -14.84 24.06
CA LYS A 284 -5.91 -15.49 24.31
C LYS A 284 -6.58 -16.02 23.03
N ILE A 285 -6.32 -15.41 21.88
CA ILE A 285 -7.01 -15.74 20.62
C ILE A 285 -6.09 -16.34 19.53
N ARG A 286 -4.76 -16.28 19.68
CA ARG A 286 -3.79 -16.84 18.72
C ARG A 286 -2.77 -17.78 19.38
N LYS A 287 -2.33 -18.81 18.64
CA LYS A 287 -1.31 -19.79 19.07
C LYS A 287 -0.33 -20.11 17.92
N PRO A 288 0.94 -19.66 18.00
CA PRO A 288 1.49 -18.76 19.00
C PRO A 288 0.87 -17.35 18.87
N GLY A 289 0.68 -16.67 19.99
CA GLY A 289 0.33 -15.24 20.03
C GLY A 289 1.56 -14.35 20.18
N ILE A 290 1.36 -13.05 20.13
CA ILE A 290 2.36 -12.00 20.33
C ILE A 290 1.95 -11.15 21.52
N ALA A 291 2.92 -10.79 22.36
CA ALA A 291 2.74 -9.85 23.46
C ALA A 291 3.85 -8.80 23.48
N ALA A 292 3.46 -7.54 23.67
CA ALA A 292 4.31 -6.40 23.91
C ALA A 292 3.80 -5.66 25.15
N ALA A 293 4.64 -5.62 26.19
CA ALA A 293 4.25 -5.05 27.47
C ALA A 293 4.03 -3.54 27.38
N ARG A 294 3.09 -3.04 28.19
CA ARG A 294 2.79 -1.61 28.29
C ARG A 294 3.80 -0.84 29.14
N PHE A 295 4.56 -1.54 29.99
CA PHE A 295 5.54 -0.99 30.94
C PHE A 295 4.98 0.17 31.77
N GLU A 296 3.80 -0.01 32.36
CA GLU A 296 3.08 1.04 33.12
C GLU A 296 2.80 2.34 32.34
N GLY A 297 2.88 2.29 31.01
CA GLY A 297 2.70 3.44 30.11
C GLY A 297 3.99 3.95 29.46
N GLU A 298 5.17 3.51 29.93
CA GLU A 298 6.45 4.04 29.46
C GLU A 298 6.74 3.72 27.98
N SER A 299 6.29 2.57 27.48
CA SER A 299 6.38 2.27 26.03
C SER A 299 5.56 3.25 25.19
N TYR A 300 4.36 3.59 25.66
CA TYR A 300 3.49 4.54 24.97
C TYR A 300 4.04 5.96 25.02
N ARG A 301 4.58 6.38 26.18
CA ARG A 301 5.28 7.68 26.33
C ARG A 301 6.47 7.78 25.36
N ALA A 302 7.32 6.75 25.30
CA ALA A 302 8.48 6.74 24.42
C ALA A 302 8.10 6.88 22.94
N GLN A 303 7.06 6.17 22.50
CA GLN A 303 6.50 6.29 21.15
C GLN A 303 5.98 7.72 20.88
N TRP A 304 5.22 8.31 21.81
CA TRP A 304 4.71 9.67 21.65
C TRP A 304 5.81 10.72 21.57
N GLU A 305 6.84 10.65 22.42
CA GLU A 305 7.98 11.57 22.38
C GLU A 305 8.68 11.53 21.03
N ALA A 306 8.96 10.32 20.52
CA ALA A 306 9.56 10.14 19.20
C ALA A 306 8.64 10.65 18.07
N ALA A 307 7.33 10.43 18.16
CA ALA A 307 6.37 10.91 17.16
C ALA A 307 6.32 12.44 17.12
N ILE A 308 6.28 13.10 18.28
CA ILE A 308 6.32 14.57 18.36
C ILE A 308 7.62 15.11 17.76
N ALA A 309 8.75 14.47 18.03
CA ALA A 309 10.05 14.85 17.46
C ALA A 309 10.12 14.65 15.93
N ALA A 310 9.52 13.57 15.42
CA ALA A 310 9.50 13.25 13.99
C ALA A 310 8.50 14.11 13.18
N LEU A 311 7.57 14.80 13.86
CA LEU A 311 6.61 15.75 13.30
C LEU A 311 5.75 15.19 12.16
N PRO A 312 5.06 14.02 12.27
CA PRO A 312 4.15 13.54 11.22
C PRO A 312 2.96 14.50 11.02
N ASP A 313 2.22 14.31 9.93
CA ASP A 313 1.01 15.08 9.70
C ASP A 313 -0.06 14.56 10.65
N TRP A 314 -0.28 13.24 10.69
CA TRP A 314 -1.23 12.60 11.60
C TRP A 314 -0.56 11.57 12.51
N VAL A 315 -1.02 11.50 13.75
CA VAL A 315 -0.73 10.39 14.66
C VAL A 315 -1.96 9.48 14.70
N LEU A 316 -1.74 8.19 14.54
CA LEU A 316 -2.78 7.17 14.60
C LEU A 316 -2.58 6.33 15.87
N ILE A 317 -3.67 6.00 16.56
CA ILE A 317 -3.63 5.14 17.74
C ILE A 317 -4.24 3.79 17.41
N THR A 318 -3.44 2.75 17.52
CA THR A 318 -3.91 1.37 17.52
C THR A 318 -3.92 0.88 18.96
N SER A 319 -5.07 0.91 19.63
CA SER A 319 -6.42 1.22 19.12
C SER A 319 -7.25 1.97 20.15
N PHE A 320 -8.43 2.46 19.77
CA PHE A 320 -9.43 2.84 20.77
C PHE A 320 -9.87 1.61 21.55
N ASN A 321 -10.40 0.57 20.88
CA ASN A 321 -11.08 -0.56 21.52
C ASN A 321 -10.85 -1.93 20.86
N GLU A 322 -9.66 -2.23 20.33
CA GLU A 322 -9.35 -3.58 19.83
C GLU A 322 -8.99 -4.53 20.97
N TRP A 323 -10.02 -4.96 21.69
CA TRP A 323 -9.91 -5.77 22.91
C TRP A 323 -9.32 -7.17 22.67
N HIS A 324 -9.40 -7.72 21.45
CA HIS A 324 -8.84 -9.05 21.17
C HIS A 324 -7.31 -9.03 21.11
N GLU A 325 -6.74 -7.88 20.76
CA GLU A 325 -5.31 -7.68 20.64
C GLU A 325 -4.71 -6.95 21.85
N GLY A 326 -5.52 -6.64 22.87
CA GLY A 326 -5.04 -5.98 24.10
C GLY A 326 -4.37 -4.63 23.83
N SER A 327 -4.76 -3.93 22.76
CA SER A 327 -4.14 -2.70 22.27
C SER A 327 -4.94 -1.44 22.59
N GLU A 328 -6.07 -1.59 23.28
CA GLU A 328 -7.01 -0.51 23.57
C GLU A 328 -6.43 0.59 24.46
N ILE A 329 -6.88 1.83 24.19
CA ILE A 329 -6.81 2.96 25.13
C ILE A 329 -8.15 3.20 25.84
N GLU A 330 -9.22 2.53 25.41
CA GLU A 330 -10.51 2.50 26.10
C GLU A 330 -10.30 2.08 27.57
N PRO A 331 -10.99 2.73 28.54
CA PRO A 331 -10.85 2.39 29.94
C PRO A 331 -11.17 0.92 30.23
N SER A 332 -10.31 0.31 31.04
CA SER A 332 -10.42 -1.10 31.44
C SER A 332 -10.40 -1.24 32.97
N ALA A 333 -10.80 -2.40 33.47
CA ALA A 333 -10.70 -2.72 34.90
C ALA A 333 -9.24 -2.71 35.39
N GLU A 334 -8.29 -3.04 34.52
CA GLU A 334 -6.86 -3.15 34.78
C GLU A 334 -6.15 -1.80 34.77
N PHE A 335 -6.53 -0.91 33.85
CA PHE A 335 -5.79 0.33 33.59
C PHE A 335 -6.58 1.61 33.87
N GLY A 336 -7.90 1.51 34.09
CA GLY A 336 -8.79 2.65 34.22
C GLY A 336 -8.59 3.63 33.06
N HIS A 337 -8.54 4.93 33.37
CA HIS A 337 -8.40 6.01 32.39
C HIS A 337 -6.95 6.32 32.00
N LYS A 338 -5.96 5.57 32.49
CA LYS A 338 -4.52 5.88 32.33
C LYS A 338 -4.15 6.17 30.86
N TYR A 339 -4.59 5.34 29.92
CA TYR A 339 -4.21 5.51 28.52
C TYR A 339 -4.93 6.66 27.82
N LEU A 340 -6.19 6.96 28.18
CA LEU A 340 -6.85 8.19 27.72
C LEU A 340 -6.13 9.44 28.25
N GLU A 341 -5.72 9.45 29.51
CA GLU A 341 -4.99 10.56 30.14
C GLU A 341 -3.63 10.79 29.46
N LEU A 342 -2.89 9.71 29.18
CA LEU A 342 -1.66 9.77 28.40
C LEU A 342 -1.91 10.35 27.01
N THR A 343 -2.90 9.82 26.28
CA THR A 343 -3.26 10.34 24.95
C THR A 343 -3.62 11.83 25.03
N ALA A 344 -4.37 12.28 26.04
CA ALA A 344 -4.71 13.69 26.23
C ALA A 344 -3.47 14.58 26.37
N GLU A 345 -2.53 14.17 27.24
CA GLU A 345 -1.27 14.88 27.49
C GLU A 345 -0.48 15.06 26.18
N PHE A 346 -0.23 13.97 25.46
CA PHE A 346 0.64 13.98 24.30
C PHE A 346 -0.04 14.51 23.04
N ALA A 347 -1.35 14.28 22.84
CA ALA A 347 -2.09 14.87 21.74
C ALA A 347 -2.06 16.41 21.82
N ALA A 348 -2.21 16.97 23.02
CA ALA A 348 -2.10 18.41 23.24
C ALA A 348 -0.70 18.95 22.89
N ARG A 349 0.36 18.21 23.22
CA ARG A 349 1.75 18.56 22.87
C ARG A 349 2.00 18.45 21.36
N PHE A 350 1.56 17.36 20.73
CA PHE A 350 1.69 17.14 19.30
C PHE A 350 1.00 18.23 18.47
N LYS A 351 -0.23 18.60 18.82
CA LYS A 351 -0.98 19.65 18.11
C LYS A 351 -0.30 21.03 18.21
N LYS A 352 0.46 21.29 19.29
CA LYS A 352 1.23 22.53 19.50
C LYS A 352 2.64 22.52 18.91
N ALA A 353 3.13 21.39 18.40
CA ALA A 353 4.47 21.27 17.84
C ALA A 353 4.68 22.25 16.65
N PRO A 354 5.90 22.68 16.31
CA PRO A 354 6.14 23.57 15.16
C PRO A 354 5.80 22.87 13.85
N ALA A 355 5.29 23.57 12.84
CA ALA A 355 5.05 22.96 11.52
C ALA A 355 6.32 22.25 11.00
N ARG A 356 6.15 21.09 10.35
CA ARG A 356 7.29 20.38 9.76
C ARG A 356 7.96 21.31 8.75
N PRO A 357 9.29 21.48 8.79
CA PRO A 357 10.01 22.14 7.70
C PRO A 357 9.69 21.43 6.38
N PRO A 358 9.61 22.15 5.25
CA PRO A 358 9.43 21.51 3.95
C PRO A 358 10.46 20.41 3.79
N ALA A 359 10.00 19.18 3.55
CA ALA A 359 10.91 18.06 3.38
C ALA A 359 11.90 18.39 2.26
N GLU A 360 13.20 18.31 2.55
CA GLU A 360 14.21 18.47 1.52
C GLU A 360 13.90 17.47 0.41
N ARG A 361 13.65 17.99 -0.80
CA ARG A 361 13.59 17.14 -1.99
C ARG A 361 14.92 16.37 -2.01
N PRO A 362 14.91 15.05 -2.29
CA PRO A 362 16.15 14.31 -2.48
C PRO A 362 17.05 15.14 -3.39
N LYS A 363 18.28 15.44 -2.93
CA LYS A 363 19.24 16.17 -3.78
C LYS A 363 19.23 15.50 -5.15
N PRO A 364 19.05 16.27 -6.25
CA PRO A 364 19.08 15.68 -7.57
C PRO A 364 20.33 14.80 -7.64
N LYS A 365 20.16 13.53 -8.06
CA LYS A 365 21.32 12.75 -8.51
C LYS A 365 22.10 13.65 -9.48
N ALA A 366 23.43 13.53 -9.49
CA ALA A 366 24.30 14.35 -10.33
C ALA A 366 23.63 14.58 -11.69
N PRO A 367 23.50 15.84 -12.14
CA PRO A 367 22.74 16.15 -13.34
C PRO A 367 23.23 15.27 -14.48
N LEU A 368 22.28 14.74 -15.27
CA LEU A 368 22.61 13.92 -16.42
C LEU A 368 23.66 14.66 -17.26
N THR A 369 24.74 13.98 -17.63
CA THR A 369 25.72 14.52 -18.58
C THR A 369 25.05 14.85 -19.91
N GLU A 370 25.63 15.72 -20.73
CA GLU A 370 25.08 16.05 -22.05
C GLU A 370 24.79 14.80 -22.90
N LYS A 371 25.69 13.81 -22.85
CA LYS A 371 25.52 12.51 -23.52
C LYS A 371 24.28 11.77 -23.00
N GLN A 372 24.04 11.78 -21.70
CA GLN A 372 22.87 11.15 -21.08
C GLN A 372 21.58 11.93 -21.35
N GLN A 373 21.63 13.26 -21.36
CA GLN A 373 20.47 14.09 -21.73
C GLN A 373 20.08 13.86 -23.18
N ALA A 374 21.05 13.79 -24.10
CA ALA A 374 20.81 13.47 -25.50
C ALA A 374 20.24 12.05 -25.67
N ALA A 375 20.75 11.06 -24.93
CA ALA A 375 20.22 9.70 -24.93
C ALA A 375 18.79 9.65 -24.40
N LEU A 376 18.50 10.36 -23.30
CA LEU A 376 17.15 10.47 -22.76
C LEU A 376 16.20 11.18 -23.74
N GLY A 377 16.66 12.23 -24.42
CA GLY A 377 15.89 12.91 -25.45
C GLY A 377 15.49 11.97 -26.60
N LYS A 378 16.40 11.09 -27.04
CA LYS A 378 16.08 10.04 -28.02
C LYS A 378 15.08 9.02 -27.46
N LEU A 379 15.23 8.63 -26.19
CA LEU A 379 14.33 7.69 -25.54
C LEU A 379 12.90 8.24 -25.40
N ARG A 380 12.75 9.52 -25.05
CA ARG A 380 11.44 10.20 -24.97
C ARG A 380 10.67 10.17 -26.29
N GLY A 381 11.37 10.21 -27.42
CA GLY A 381 10.79 10.14 -28.76
C GLY A 381 10.72 8.72 -29.33
N ALA A 382 11.19 7.70 -28.62
CA ALA A 382 11.14 6.32 -29.05
C ALA A 382 9.87 5.64 -28.53
N GLY A 383 9.27 4.75 -29.32
CA GLY A 383 8.28 3.84 -28.79
C GLY A 383 8.94 2.88 -27.80
N VAL A 384 8.49 2.90 -26.56
CA VAL A 384 8.92 1.96 -25.52
C VAL A 384 7.73 1.09 -25.19
N GLY A 385 7.81 -0.22 -25.42
CA GLY A 385 6.78 -1.15 -24.96
C GLY A 385 7.10 -1.69 -23.57
N LEU A 386 6.08 -1.90 -22.75
CA LEU A 386 6.18 -2.51 -21.43
C LEU A 386 5.48 -3.87 -21.46
N LEU A 387 6.16 -4.93 -21.04
CA LEU A 387 5.57 -6.27 -20.98
C LEU A 387 4.69 -6.43 -19.74
N PRO A 388 3.75 -7.41 -19.74
CA PRO A 388 2.90 -7.70 -18.60
C PRO A 388 3.69 -7.92 -17.30
N GLY A 389 3.06 -7.61 -16.17
CA GLY A 389 3.62 -7.83 -14.84
C GLY A 389 4.73 -6.85 -14.44
N ALA A 390 4.96 -5.79 -15.22
CA ALA A 390 6.02 -4.83 -14.94
C ALA A 390 5.92 -4.16 -13.56
N ASP A 391 7.07 -4.06 -12.90
CA ASP A 391 7.24 -3.37 -11.63
C ASP A 391 6.87 -1.88 -11.72
N LEU A 392 6.07 -1.43 -10.75
CA LEU A 392 5.51 -0.09 -10.73
C LEU A 392 6.61 0.99 -10.56
N ASP A 393 7.67 0.72 -9.79
CA ASP A 393 8.76 1.69 -9.57
C ASP A 393 9.51 2.00 -10.86
N LEU A 394 9.67 1.03 -11.76
CA LEU A 394 10.27 1.27 -13.07
C LEU A 394 9.36 2.12 -13.95
N LEU A 395 8.07 1.78 -14.01
CA LEU A 395 7.11 2.55 -14.80
C LEU A 395 7.08 4.01 -14.35
N LEU A 396 7.04 4.22 -13.04
CA LEU A 396 7.14 5.53 -12.40
C LEU A 396 8.40 6.28 -12.80
N TRP A 397 9.54 5.61 -12.79
CA TRP A 397 10.81 6.23 -13.17
C TRP A 397 10.79 6.67 -14.65
N LEU A 398 10.30 5.83 -15.56
CA LEU A 398 10.17 6.18 -16.98
C LEU A 398 9.29 7.43 -17.17
N LEU A 399 8.15 7.46 -16.48
CA LEU A 399 7.23 8.60 -16.50
C LEU A 399 7.86 9.89 -15.97
N GLU A 400 8.59 9.84 -14.85
CA GLU A 400 9.33 10.98 -14.31
C GLU A 400 10.39 11.51 -15.31
N GLN A 401 10.94 10.63 -16.14
CA GLN A 401 11.88 11.03 -17.18
C GLN A 401 11.19 11.52 -18.45
N GLY A 402 9.86 11.59 -18.50
CA GLY A 402 9.08 12.00 -19.69
C GLY A 402 9.01 10.94 -20.78
N VAL A 403 9.29 9.68 -20.45
CA VAL A 403 9.11 8.54 -21.34
C VAL A 403 7.74 7.95 -21.06
N GLN A 404 6.88 7.92 -22.08
CA GLN A 404 5.56 7.31 -21.99
C GLN A 404 5.60 5.94 -22.67
N PRO A 405 5.80 4.85 -21.90
CA PRO A 405 5.77 3.52 -22.49
C PRO A 405 4.34 3.16 -22.89
N ARG A 406 4.21 2.22 -23.84
CA ARG A 406 2.95 1.57 -24.20
C ARG A 406 2.97 0.17 -23.61
N SER A 407 2.00 -0.15 -22.76
CA SER A 407 1.96 -1.49 -22.19
C SER A 407 1.33 -2.49 -23.16
N LEU A 408 1.71 -3.76 -22.98
CA LEU A 408 1.29 -4.87 -23.83
C LEU A 408 0.63 -5.95 -22.97
N SER A 409 -0.52 -6.44 -23.41
CA SER A 409 -1.14 -7.64 -22.85
C SER A 409 -0.37 -8.90 -23.28
N PRO A 410 -0.63 -10.08 -22.65
CA PRO A 410 -0.07 -11.34 -23.13
C PRO A 410 -0.39 -11.63 -24.61
N ALA A 411 -1.63 -11.35 -25.03
CA ALA A 411 -2.04 -11.48 -26.44
C ALA A 411 -1.31 -10.46 -27.34
N GLY A 412 -1.16 -9.21 -26.89
CA GLY A 412 -0.38 -8.20 -27.60
C GLY A 412 1.09 -8.58 -27.74
N THR A 413 1.66 -9.20 -26.70
CA THR A 413 3.05 -9.70 -26.69
C THR A 413 3.20 -10.88 -27.64
N ALA A 414 2.25 -11.81 -27.65
CA ALA A 414 2.22 -12.93 -28.59
C ALA A 414 2.17 -12.45 -30.06
N GLY A 415 1.48 -11.34 -30.32
CA GLY A 415 1.35 -10.71 -31.64
C GLY A 415 2.56 -9.93 -32.14
N LEU A 416 3.63 -9.81 -31.36
CA LEU A 416 4.80 -9.02 -31.75
C LEU A 416 5.53 -9.61 -32.98
N ASP A 417 6.02 -8.70 -33.84
CA ASP A 417 6.72 -9.01 -35.09
C ASP A 417 7.81 -7.96 -35.42
N GLU A 418 8.36 -8.02 -36.63
CA GLU A 418 9.39 -7.08 -37.10
C GLU A 418 8.88 -5.63 -37.22
N ALA A 419 7.59 -5.42 -37.50
CA ALA A 419 7.02 -4.10 -37.58
C ALA A 419 6.89 -3.48 -36.18
N ALA A 420 6.50 -4.29 -35.19
CA ALA A 420 6.49 -3.88 -33.79
C ALA A 420 7.89 -3.45 -33.31
N ALA A 421 8.95 -4.13 -33.74
CA ALA A 421 10.34 -3.75 -33.43
C ALA A 421 10.74 -2.36 -33.98
N ARG A 422 10.11 -1.88 -35.06
CA ARG A 422 10.37 -0.52 -35.59
C ARG A 422 9.56 0.54 -34.86
N GLN A 423 8.33 0.21 -34.48
CA GLN A 423 7.43 1.13 -33.78
C GLN A 423 7.82 1.29 -32.31
N MET A 424 8.16 0.18 -31.66
CA MET A 424 8.61 0.10 -30.28
C MET A 424 10.02 -0.51 -30.27
N PRO A 425 11.08 0.24 -30.62
CA PRO A 425 12.45 -0.27 -30.66
C PRO A 425 12.98 -0.82 -29.32
N ILE A 426 12.30 -0.51 -28.22
CA ILE A 426 12.65 -0.97 -26.88
C ILE A 426 11.42 -1.62 -26.25
N LEU A 427 11.56 -2.87 -25.82
CA LEU A 427 10.65 -3.53 -24.90
C LEU A 427 11.30 -3.64 -23.53
N VAL A 428 10.50 -3.50 -22.49
CA VAL A 428 10.95 -3.58 -21.11
C VAL A 428 10.20 -4.71 -20.42
N TYR A 429 10.94 -5.71 -19.94
CA TYR A 429 10.45 -6.69 -18.99
C TYR A 429 10.83 -6.23 -17.59
N ALA A 430 9.84 -6.05 -16.72
CA ALA A 430 10.07 -5.75 -15.31
C ALA A 430 9.21 -6.63 -14.39
N GLY A 431 8.83 -7.81 -14.89
CA GLY A 431 8.09 -8.79 -14.12
C GLY A 431 8.95 -9.56 -13.13
N ASP A 432 8.29 -10.46 -12.42
CA ASP A 432 8.91 -11.39 -11.48
C ASP A 432 9.52 -12.58 -12.22
N GLU A 433 9.36 -13.79 -11.69
CA GLU A 433 9.85 -15.02 -12.29
C GLU A 433 8.82 -15.70 -13.19
N THR A 434 7.60 -15.16 -13.27
CA THR A 434 6.48 -15.77 -13.97
C THR A 434 6.38 -15.25 -15.41
N LEU A 435 6.27 -16.19 -16.34
CA LEU A 435 5.89 -15.94 -17.72
C LEU A 435 4.36 -15.97 -17.81
N GLU A 436 3.75 -14.85 -18.17
CA GLU A 436 2.33 -14.86 -18.49
C GLU A 436 2.05 -15.65 -19.78
N HIS A 437 0.99 -16.45 -19.76
CA HIS A 437 0.55 -17.19 -20.93
C HIS A 437 -0.34 -16.31 -21.81
N GLY A 438 -0.23 -16.48 -23.12
CA GLY A 438 -1.23 -15.93 -24.02
C GLY A 438 -2.53 -16.74 -23.94
N THR A 439 -3.54 -16.27 -24.66
CA THR A 439 -4.91 -16.76 -24.57
C THR A 439 -5.20 -17.97 -25.47
N GLU A 440 -4.31 -18.31 -26.40
CA GLU A 440 -4.58 -19.29 -27.45
C GLU A 440 -3.74 -20.56 -27.33
N ARG A 441 -2.41 -20.45 -27.16
CA ARG A 441 -1.52 -21.62 -27.18
C ARG A 441 -0.28 -21.47 -26.28
N PRO A 442 0.18 -22.56 -25.63
CA PRO A 442 1.40 -22.55 -24.83
C PRO A 442 2.62 -22.04 -25.62
N GLY A 443 3.31 -21.04 -25.08
CA GLY A 443 4.57 -20.52 -25.63
C GLY A 443 4.43 -19.39 -26.67
N GLU A 444 3.22 -18.97 -27.03
CA GLU A 444 3.01 -17.92 -28.03
C GLU A 444 3.64 -16.56 -27.67
N VAL A 445 3.65 -16.21 -26.39
CA VAL A 445 4.33 -15.01 -25.86
C VAL A 445 5.83 -15.05 -26.18
N LEU A 446 6.47 -16.22 -26.00
CA LEU A 446 7.90 -16.39 -26.29
C LEU A 446 8.18 -16.31 -27.80
N ASP A 447 7.26 -16.82 -28.63
CA ASP A 447 7.41 -16.76 -30.08
C ASP A 447 7.24 -15.33 -30.60
N GLY A 448 6.31 -14.55 -30.04
CA GLY A 448 6.20 -13.10 -30.28
C GLY A 448 7.49 -12.36 -29.92
N LEU A 449 8.04 -12.60 -28.72
CA LEU A 449 9.30 -12.00 -28.28
C LEU A 449 10.48 -12.38 -29.19
N ARG A 450 10.55 -13.63 -29.66
CA ARG A 450 11.59 -14.05 -30.62
C ARG A 450 11.48 -13.30 -31.93
N ARG A 451 10.28 -13.18 -32.50
CA ARG A 451 10.07 -12.42 -33.75
C ARG A 451 10.45 -10.96 -33.60
N TYR A 452 10.07 -10.34 -32.47
CA TYR A 452 10.47 -8.98 -32.13
C TYR A 452 12.00 -8.81 -32.08
N LEU A 453 12.70 -9.71 -31.37
CA LEU A 453 14.17 -9.69 -31.26
C LEU A 453 14.84 -9.91 -32.62
N GLN A 454 14.34 -10.85 -33.43
CA GLN A 454 14.81 -11.11 -34.80
C GLN A 454 14.61 -9.89 -35.72
N GLY A 455 13.55 -9.13 -35.50
CA GLY A 455 13.27 -7.86 -36.19
C GLY A 455 14.18 -6.69 -35.79
N GLY A 456 15.14 -6.91 -34.89
CA GLY A 456 16.10 -5.90 -34.43
C GLY A 456 15.62 -5.08 -33.22
N GLY A 457 14.52 -5.47 -32.59
CA GLY A 457 14.04 -4.85 -31.37
C GLY A 457 14.95 -5.17 -30.18
N LEU A 458 15.06 -4.24 -29.23
CA LEU A 458 15.80 -4.45 -27.98
C LEU A 458 14.84 -4.88 -26.87
N LEU A 459 15.16 -5.95 -26.15
CA LEU A 459 14.51 -6.31 -24.89
C LEU A 459 15.42 -5.94 -23.72
N VAL A 460 14.92 -5.08 -22.83
CA VAL A 460 15.57 -4.68 -21.58
C VAL A 460 14.91 -5.48 -20.45
N CYS A 461 15.67 -6.41 -19.86
CA CYS A 461 15.17 -7.27 -18.77
C CYS A 461 15.64 -6.73 -17.41
N LEU A 462 14.70 -6.26 -16.60
CA LEU A 462 14.90 -5.68 -15.27
C LEU A 462 14.01 -6.42 -14.25
N PRO A 463 14.26 -7.72 -14.01
CA PRO A 463 13.35 -8.54 -13.22
C PRO A 463 13.36 -8.16 -11.75
N THR A 464 12.25 -8.45 -11.06
CA THR A 464 12.12 -8.33 -9.60
C THR A 464 12.51 -9.60 -8.85
N GLY A 465 12.74 -10.70 -9.55
CA GLY A 465 13.27 -11.96 -9.01
C GLY A 465 14.50 -12.48 -9.78
N PRO A 466 15.21 -13.50 -9.25
CA PRO A 466 16.40 -14.09 -9.85
C PRO A 466 16.16 -14.78 -11.20
N MET A 467 14.92 -15.20 -11.47
CA MET A 467 14.60 -16.16 -12.53
C MET A 467 13.52 -15.63 -13.50
N PRO A 468 13.80 -14.55 -14.26
CA PRO A 468 12.82 -13.97 -15.19
C PRO A 468 12.19 -15.01 -16.11
N MET A 469 10.86 -15.01 -16.23
CA MET A 469 10.11 -15.87 -17.15
C MET A 469 10.42 -17.38 -17.01
N TYR A 470 10.83 -17.84 -15.82
CA TYR A 470 11.22 -19.24 -15.61
C TYR A 470 10.03 -20.14 -15.25
N TYR A 471 9.03 -19.60 -14.56
CA TYR A 471 7.84 -20.33 -14.13
C TYR A 471 6.59 -19.90 -14.91
N ASP A 472 5.57 -20.74 -14.97
CA ASP A 472 4.21 -20.32 -15.27
C ASP A 472 3.47 -19.82 -14.00
N ARG A 473 2.18 -19.48 -14.15
CA ARG A 473 1.32 -19.04 -13.03
C ARG A 473 1.10 -20.14 -11.97
N ASP A 474 1.17 -21.41 -12.39
CA ASP A 474 1.03 -22.58 -11.52
C ASP A 474 2.38 -23.02 -10.92
N ARG A 475 3.44 -22.22 -11.12
CA ARG A 475 4.81 -22.45 -10.64
C ARG A 475 5.50 -23.67 -11.29
N ASN A 476 5.02 -24.15 -12.43
CA ASN A 476 5.73 -25.15 -13.22
C ASN A 476 6.87 -24.49 -14.01
N VAL A 477 7.96 -25.23 -14.22
CA VAL A 477 9.12 -24.75 -14.97
C VAL A 477 8.81 -24.70 -16.47
N VAL A 478 8.93 -23.52 -17.07
CA VAL A 478 8.76 -23.28 -18.51
C VAL A 478 10.05 -22.77 -19.18
N ASP A 479 11.00 -22.27 -18.39
CA ASP A 479 12.34 -21.88 -18.84
C ASP A 479 12.34 -20.86 -20.00
N GLY A 480 11.44 -19.88 -19.94
CA GLY A 480 11.18 -18.92 -21.01
C GLY A 480 12.37 -18.04 -21.36
N ALA A 481 13.11 -17.55 -20.37
CA ALA A 481 14.27 -16.69 -20.59
C ALA A 481 15.34 -17.33 -21.48
N ARG A 482 15.74 -18.59 -21.23
CA ARG A 482 16.71 -19.29 -22.09
C ARG A 482 16.19 -19.46 -23.51
N ARG A 483 14.88 -19.67 -23.68
CA ARG A 483 14.24 -19.81 -24.99
C ARG A 483 14.30 -18.54 -25.84
N ILE A 484 14.45 -17.37 -25.24
CA ILE A 484 14.61 -16.08 -25.93
C ILE A 484 16.05 -15.55 -25.87
N GLY A 485 17.01 -16.38 -25.49
CA GLY A 485 18.44 -16.05 -25.49
C GLY A 485 18.93 -15.33 -24.24
N LEU A 486 18.13 -15.24 -23.18
CA LEU A 486 18.57 -14.72 -21.88
C LEU A 486 19.25 -15.85 -21.08
N PRO A 487 20.53 -15.71 -20.70
CA PRO A 487 21.22 -16.73 -19.92
C PRO A 487 20.66 -16.76 -18.49
N LEU A 488 20.19 -17.95 -18.06
CA LEU A 488 19.86 -18.23 -16.66
C LEU A 488 20.88 -19.20 -16.07
N ALA A 489 21.45 -18.85 -14.92
CA ALA A 489 22.38 -19.71 -14.20
C ALA A 489 21.61 -20.61 -13.22
N VAL A 490 21.09 -21.74 -13.70
CA VAL A 490 20.32 -22.70 -12.88
C VAL A 490 21.20 -23.89 -12.46
N GLY A 491 21.27 -24.17 -11.16
CA GLY A 491 21.75 -25.47 -10.65
C GLY A 491 23.26 -25.75 -10.69
N GLY A 492 24.13 -24.74 -10.80
CA GLY A 492 25.59 -24.90 -10.67
C GLY A 492 26.11 -24.59 -9.25
N PRO A 493 27.36 -24.97 -8.89
CA PRO A 493 28.00 -24.64 -7.61
C PRO A 493 28.24 -23.12 -7.38
N ARG A 494 27.72 -22.27 -8.27
CA ARG A 494 27.73 -20.81 -8.23
C ARG A 494 26.31 -20.23 -8.12
N GLY A 495 25.35 -20.98 -7.56
CA GLY A 495 23.99 -20.50 -7.29
C GLY A 495 23.99 -19.24 -6.43
N GLY A 496 22.97 -18.39 -6.59
CA GLY A 496 22.89 -17.06 -5.97
C GLY A 496 23.13 -17.04 -4.46
N TRP A 497 23.66 -15.93 -3.96
CA TRP A 497 23.95 -15.73 -2.53
C TRP A 497 22.87 -14.84 -1.90
N GLU A 498 22.12 -15.40 -0.95
CA GLU A 498 21.07 -14.70 -0.20
C GLU A 498 21.64 -13.64 0.76
N ARG A 499 22.82 -13.94 1.33
CA ARG A 499 23.57 -13.11 2.28
C ARG A 499 25.07 -13.35 2.11
N PRO A 500 25.92 -12.36 2.42
CA PRO A 500 27.36 -12.59 2.50
C PRO A 500 27.68 -13.75 3.46
N PRO A 501 28.63 -14.65 3.11
CA PRO A 501 29.12 -15.66 4.06
C PRO A 501 29.56 -15.01 5.38
N GLN A 502 29.41 -15.69 6.50
CA GLN A 502 29.74 -15.14 7.83
C GLN A 502 31.17 -14.56 7.85
N GLY A 503 31.31 -13.29 8.27
CA GLY A 503 32.59 -12.59 8.30
C GLY A 503 33.12 -12.13 6.92
N LYS A 504 32.32 -12.20 5.86
CA LYS A 504 32.63 -11.67 4.53
C LYS A 504 31.71 -10.51 4.17
N THR A 505 32.23 -9.56 3.41
CA THR A 505 31.44 -8.48 2.80
C THR A 505 31.44 -8.69 1.30
N LEU A 506 30.25 -8.76 0.70
CA LEU A 506 30.12 -8.84 -0.75
C LEU A 506 30.01 -7.42 -1.34
N LYS A 507 30.57 -7.26 -2.53
CA LYS A 507 30.38 -6.08 -3.37
C LYS A 507 29.92 -6.52 -4.74
N ILE A 508 29.09 -5.72 -5.38
CA ILE A 508 28.81 -5.87 -6.80
C ILE A 508 29.88 -5.08 -7.56
N VAL A 509 30.54 -5.75 -8.49
CA VAL A 509 31.54 -5.14 -9.37
C VAL A 509 30.92 -5.01 -10.75
N ARG A 510 30.93 -3.80 -11.29
CA ARG A 510 30.47 -3.54 -12.65
C ARG A 510 31.40 -4.20 -13.65
N ALA A 511 30.85 -4.99 -14.58
CA ALA A 511 31.62 -5.55 -15.68
C ALA A 511 32.24 -4.44 -16.56
N ALA A 512 33.49 -4.62 -16.96
CA ALA A 512 34.18 -3.66 -17.82
C ALA A 512 33.45 -3.49 -19.17
N GLY A 513 33.33 -2.24 -19.65
CA GLY A 513 32.68 -1.90 -20.93
C GLY A 513 31.14 -1.83 -20.90
N TYR A 514 30.50 -2.05 -19.75
CA TYR A 514 29.05 -1.96 -19.59
C TYR A 514 28.68 -0.96 -18.50
N LEU A 515 27.58 -0.22 -18.71
CA LEU A 515 26.99 0.72 -17.74
C LEU A 515 28.03 1.67 -17.12
N GLU A 516 28.88 2.28 -17.96
CA GLU A 516 30.02 3.10 -17.53
C GLU A 516 29.67 4.26 -16.58
N ASN A 517 28.40 4.63 -16.53
CA ASN A 517 27.80 5.62 -15.66
C ASN A 517 27.46 5.14 -14.24
N LEU A 518 27.59 3.84 -13.95
CA LEU A 518 27.49 3.30 -12.59
C LEU A 518 28.86 3.29 -11.90
N PRO A 519 28.94 3.36 -10.57
CA PRO A 519 30.19 3.12 -9.84
C PRO A 519 30.83 1.79 -10.27
N ALA A 520 32.17 1.74 -10.28
CA ALA A 520 32.90 0.52 -10.61
C ALA A 520 32.58 -0.62 -9.60
N GLU A 521 32.31 -0.25 -8.35
CA GLU A 521 31.89 -1.15 -7.29
C GLU A 521 30.79 -0.50 -6.45
N PHE A 522 29.86 -1.30 -5.94
CA PHE A 522 28.85 -0.86 -4.98
C PHE A 522 28.52 -1.98 -3.97
N PRO A 523 27.94 -1.65 -2.80
CA PRO A 523 27.60 -2.65 -1.78
C PRO A 523 26.65 -3.72 -2.33
N PHE A 524 26.83 -4.97 -1.88
CA PHE A 524 25.85 -6.02 -2.14
C PHE A 524 24.54 -5.69 -1.42
N PRO A 525 23.39 -5.74 -2.11
CA PRO A 525 22.11 -5.38 -1.50
C PRO A 525 21.70 -6.45 -0.49
N ASP A 526 21.43 -6.03 0.75
CA ASP A 526 20.90 -6.92 1.76
C ASP A 526 19.40 -7.16 1.52
N GLN A 527 18.96 -8.42 1.58
CA GLN A 527 17.55 -8.82 1.48
C GLN A 527 16.84 -8.46 0.15
N ASP A 528 17.60 -8.31 -0.93
CA ASP A 528 17.02 -8.07 -2.25
C ASP A 528 16.58 -9.40 -2.89
N PRO A 529 15.28 -9.56 -3.22
CA PRO A 529 14.71 -10.83 -3.66
C PRO A 529 15.34 -11.36 -4.94
N ARG A 530 16.01 -10.51 -5.74
CA ARG A 530 16.72 -10.88 -6.97
C ARG A 530 17.96 -11.75 -6.71
N TRP A 531 18.43 -11.82 -5.47
CA TRP A 531 19.64 -12.53 -5.08
C TRP A 531 19.39 -13.75 -4.18
N ARG A 532 18.14 -14.22 -4.08
CA ARG A 532 17.78 -15.40 -3.29
C ARG A 532 18.29 -16.74 -3.90
N PRO A 533 18.49 -17.81 -3.10
CA PRO A 533 18.80 -19.15 -3.55
C PRO A 533 17.74 -19.69 -4.49
N LEU A 534 18.19 -20.57 -5.37
CA LEU A 534 17.39 -21.26 -6.37
C LEU A 534 16.87 -22.59 -5.84
#